data_AF-A0A8T6I7T3-F1
#
_entry.id   AF-A0A8T6I7T3-F1
#
_cell.length_a   1.000
_cell.length_b   1.000
_cell.length_c   1.000
_cell.angle_alpha   90.00
_cell.angle_beta   90.00
_cell.angle_gamma   90.00
#
_symmetry.space_group_name_H-M   'P 1'
#
loop_
_entity.id
_entity.type
_entity.pdbx_description
1 polymer ?
#
loop_
_entity_poly.entity_id
_entity_poly.type
_entity_poly.pdbx_seq_one_letter_code
_entity_poly.pdbx_strand_id
1 'polypeptide(L)'
;MYTRRYPQPTGPSTNLNHPSATGDPDTVPPHDSSGALGRVFDRLAAERSAVLAGLSGEETALLAGYGIHVAGDRADLQDDVDLLSLQGVRDALGAEAAAWLSDLDVRAHIASTNTTLLERASRERIAGCVLTAEVQTGGRGRRGRQWLSPFGRNLAVSLGFATGRPLAEIGALSLVVGVALRRALVEAGLSGVELKWPNDVLLDGRKLAGILIELVRATSPVEVVVGIGVNVGCAGTVGARIDQPVADVAEQLERPSRTELLAGIVNHVVAGCREFDRRGFSAFRNEWEAAHRHQGRPVVVTLPAAGGVAGQTVAGTALGIARDGSLKVETVDGLREFNGGEVSVRE
;
A
#
# COMPACT_ATOMS: atom_id res chain seq x y z
N MET A 1 17.49 59.68 -47.63
CA MET A 1 18.78 60.30 -47.23
C MET A 1 19.30 59.57 -46.01
N TYR A 2 20.60 59.24 -45.94
CA TYR A 2 21.39 58.70 -44.80
C TYR A 2 20.74 57.60 -43.91
N THR A 3 21.14 56.31 -43.93
CA THR A 3 22.42 55.69 -43.47
C THR A 3 22.82 56.08 -42.03
N ARG A 4 23.44 55.26 -41.17
CA ARG A 4 24.07 53.90 -41.23
C ARG A 4 24.09 53.34 -39.79
N ARG A 5 23.86 52.05 -39.48
CA ARG A 5 24.82 50.92 -39.36
C ARG A 5 24.10 49.68 -38.77
N TYR A 6 24.76 48.51 -38.78
CA TYR A 6 24.60 47.37 -37.84
C TYR A 6 25.94 47.15 -37.11
N PRO A 7 25.97 46.38 -35.99
CA PRO A 7 26.79 45.16 -36.01
C PRO A 7 26.09 43.90 -35.43
N GLN A 8 26.67 42.74 -35.73
CA GLN A 8 26.29 41.38 -35.28
C GLN A 8 27.30 40.88 -34.20
N PRO A 9 27.31 39.60 -33.76
CA PRO A 9 26.47 39.07 -32.68
C PRO A 9 27.29 38.47 -31.52
N THR A 10 26.69 38.21 -30.36
CA THR A 10 27.38 37.54 -29.23
C THR A 10 26.56 36.43 -28.58
N GLY A 11 27.01 35.18 -28.76
CA GLY A 11 27.01 34.10 -27.77
C GLY A 11 25.66 33.51 -27.28
N PRO A 12 25.47 32.17 -27.27
CA PRO A 12 24.33 31.56 -26.62
C PRO A 12 24.50 31.59 -25.08
N SER A 13 23.48 32.03 -24.36
CA SER A 13 23.45 31.96 -22.89
C SER A 13 23.13 30.53 -22.43
N THR A 14 24.13 29.83 -21.91
CA THR A 14 23.96 28.53 -21.26
C THR A 14 23.18 28.68 -19.95
N ASN A 15 21.91 28.31 -19.94
CA ASN A 15 21.13 28.13 -18.72
C ASN A 15 21.68 26.91 -17.94
N LEU A 16 22.51 27.18 -16.94
CA LEU A 16 22.88 26.20 -15.92
C LEU A 16 21.69 26.03 -14.96
N ASN A 17 20.87 25.01 -15.19
CA ASN A 17 19.92 24.54 -14.19
C ASN A 17 20.70 23.99 -12.98
N HIS A 18 20.74 24.75 -11.88
CA HIS A 18 21.03 24.18 -10.58
C HIS A 18 19.83 23.32 -10.13
N PRO A 19 20.00 22.01 -9.88
CA PRO A 19 18.99 21.25 -9.15
C PRO A 19 18.96 21.75 -7.70
N SER A 20 17.83 22.31 -7.27
CA SER A 20 17.61 22.70 -5.88
C SER A 20 17.51 21.45 -5.01
N ALA A 21 18.60 21.10 -4.32
CA ALA A 21 18.65 20.03 -3.35
C ALA A 21 17.95 20.43 -2.05
N THR A 22 16.62 20.32 -2.03
CA THR A 22 15.79 20.30 -0.82
C THR A 22 15.11 18.94 -0.72
N GLY A 23 15.93 17.90 -0.51
CA GLY A 23 15.42 16.60 -0.09
C GLY A 23 14.98 16.66 1.36
N ASP A 24 13.78 16.13 1.64
CA ASP A 24 13.28 15.96 2.98
C ASP A 24 14.06 14.81 3.67
N PRO A 25 14.74 15.06 4.81
CA PRO A 25 15.53 14.02 5.50
C PRO A 25 14.68 12.83 5.96
N ASP A 26 13.36 12.95 6.04
CA ASP A 26 12.47 11.85 6.40
C ASP A 26 12.01 11.00 5.21
N THR A 27 12.44 11.30 3.98
CA THR A 27 12.19 10.43 2.82
C THR A 27 13.31 9.38 2.65
N VAL A 28 12.96 8.08 2.65
CA VAL A 28 13.89 7.06 2.14
C VAL A 28 13.78 7.06 0.61
N PRO A 29 14.83 7.42 -0.15
CA PRO A 29 14.80 7.33 -1.60
C PRO A 29 14.71 5.86 -2.04
N PRO A 30 14.01 5.55 -3.15
CA PRO A 30 13.90 4.20 -3.66
C PRO A 30 15.25 3.73 -4.21
N HIS A 31 16.00 2.99 -3.39
CA HIS A 31 17.26 2.37 -3.80
C HIS A 31 17.03 1.06 -4.56
N ASP A 32 17.72 0.91 -5.69
CA ASP A 32 17.94 -0.38 -6.34
C ASP A 32 18.76 -1.26 -5.40
N SER A 33 18.07 -2.20 -4.77
CA SER A 33 18.58 -3.11 -3.76
C SER A 33 19.36 -4.29 -4.35
N SER A 34 19.86 -4.21 -5.58
CA SER A 34 20.82 -5.19 -6.13
C SER A 34 22.27 -4.99 -5.62
N GLY A 35 22.53 -3.90 -4.88
CA GLY A 35 23.84 -3.51 -4.34
C GLY A 35 24.26 -4.18 -3.03
N ALA A 36 25.13 -3.51 -2.27
CA ALA A 36 25.65 -4.02 -0.99
C ALA A 36 24.56 -4.14 0.09
N LEU A 37 23.69 -3.14 0.18
CA LEU A 37 22.51 -3.14 1.05
C LEU A 37 21.57 -4.34 0.80
N GLY A 38 21.40 -4.76 -0.46
CA GLY A 38 20.61 -5.94 -0.82
C GLY A 38 21.14 -7.23 -0.20
N ARG A 39 22.46 -7.45 -0.31
CA ARG A 39 23.13 -8.61 0.29
C ARG A 39 23.01 -8.62 1.81
N VAL A 40 22.97 -7.46 2.46
CA VAL A 40 22.70 -7.35 3.90
C VAL A 40 21.27 -7.81 4.21
N PHE A 41 20.25 -7.35 3.47
CA PHE A 41 18.88 -7.82 3.66
C PHE A 41 18.71 -9.32 3.41
N ASP A 42 19.30 -9.87 2.34
CA ASP A 42 19.26 -11.32 2.06
C ASP A 42 19.92 -12.12 3.21
N ARG A 43 21.05 -11.63 3.74
CA ARG A 43 21.76 -12.24 4.88
C ARG A 43 20.96 -12.14 6.18
N LEU A 44 20.31 -11.00 6.45
CA LEU A 44 19.41 -10.84 7.60
C LEU A 44 18.20 -11.78 7.52
N ALA A 45 17.62 -11.97 6.35
CA ALA A 45 16.52 -12.93 6.16
C ALA A 45 16.96 -14.39 6.36
N ALA A 46 18.19 -14.75 5.97
CA ALA A 46 18.71 -16.11 6.08
C ALA A 46 19.29 -16.45 7.47
N GLU A 47 19.96 -15.49 8.13
CA GLU A 47 20.80 -15.73 9.30
C GLU A 47 20.50 -14.80 10.50
N ARG A 48 19.53 -13.88 10.36
CA ARG A 48 19.18 -12.83 11.34
C ARG A 48 20.31 -11.85 11.68
N SER A 49 21.47 -11.98 11.04
CA SER A 49 22.68 -11.20 11.30
C SER A 49 23.49 -11.03 10.02
N ALA A 50 24.13 -9.87 9.83
CA ALA A 50 24.90 -9.54 8.64
C ALA A 50 26.12 -8.66 8.96
N VAL A 51 27.20 -8.83 8.19
CA VAL A 51 28.37 -7.92 8.21
C VAL A 51 28.15 -6.84 7.16
N LEU A 52 28.40 -5.58 7.52
CA LEU A 52 28.15 -4.39 6.70
C LEU A 52 29.30 -4.08 5.71
N ALA A 53 29.97 -5.12 5.24
CA ALA A 53 31.14 -5.01 4.38
C ALA A 53 30.79 -4.37 3.03
N GLY A 54 31.31 -3.17 2.79
CA GLY A 54 31.11 -2.42 1.56
C GLY A 54 29.82 -1.60 1.49
N LEU A 55 29.14 -1.36 2.62
CA LEU A 55 28.11 -0.33 2.69
C LEU A 55 28.76 1.05 2.89
N SER A 56 28.14 2.07 2.28
CA SER A 56 28.38 3.47 2.61
C SER A 56 27.80 3.85 3.99
N GLY A 57 28.20 5.01 4.51
CA GLY A 57 27.60 5.57 5.73
C GLY A 57 26.10 5.86 5.57
N GLU A 58 25.66 6.26 4.37
CA GLU A 58 24.25 6.49 4.03
C GLU A 58 23.45 5.17 4.03
N GLU A 59 23.92 4.13 3.33
CA GLU A 59 23.29 2.80 3.35
C GLU A 59 23.23 2.21 4.77
N THR A 60 24.26 2.47 5.59
CA THR A 60 24.29 2.05 7.00
C THR A 60 23.23 2.79 7.83
N ALA A 61 23.04 4.09 7.60
CA ALA A 61 21.98 4.87 8.26
C ALA A 61 20.57 4.43 7.81
N LEU A 62 20.40 4.00 6.54
CA LEU A 62 19.12 3.47 6.06
C LEU A 62 18.65 2.22 6.82
N LEU A 63 19.57 1.35 7.28
CA LEU A 63 19.22 0.16 8.07
C LEU A 63 18.45 0.52 9.35
N ALA A 64 18.89 1.56 10.06
CA ALA A 64 18.17 2.07 11.23
C ALA A 64 16.77 2.60 10.85
N GLY A 65 16.65 3.24 9.68
CA GLY A 65 15.36 3.67 9.12
C GLY A 65 14.38 2.53 8.79
N TYR A 66 14.87 1.29 8.67
CA TYR A 66 14.07 0.06 8.56
C TYR A 66 13.93 -0.71 9.87
N GLY A 67 14.39 -0.17 11.00
CA GLY A 67 14.31 -0.80 12.32
C GLY A 67 15.37 -1.86 12.61
N ILE A 68 16.41 -1.95 11.79
CA ILE A 68 17.50 -2.92 11.96
C ILE A 68 18.53 -2.33 12.92
N HIS A 69 18.95 -3.10 13.93
CA HIS A 69 19.98 -2.66 14.86
C HIS A 69 21.36 -2.77 14.20
N VAL A 70 22.18 -1.72 14.33
CA VAL A 70 23.54 -1.66 13.80
C VAL A 70 24.52 -1.45 14.96
N ALA A 71 25.53 -2.33 15.05
CA ALA A 71 26.57 -2.30 16.07
C ALA A 71 27.94 -2.54 15.43
N GLY A 72 28.77 -1.49 15.35
CA GLY A 72 30.07 -1.56 14.70
C GLY A 72 29.96 -1.84 13.20
N ASP A 73 30.53 -2.96 12.76
CA ASP A 73 30.49 -3.45 11.37
C ASP A 73 29.39 -4.49 11.14
N ARG A 74 28.43 -4.66 12.07
CA ARG A 74 27.35 -5.64 11.98
C ARG A 74 25.95 -5.00 12.05
N ALA A 75 25.00 -5.71 11.46
CA ALA A 75 23.58 -5.51 11.66
C ALA A 75 22.91 -6.80 12.13
N ASP A 76 21.96 -6.68 13.05
CA ASP A 76 21.27 -7.79 13.68
C ASP A 76 19.75 -7.53 13.77
N LEU A 77 18.95 -8.58 13.58
CA LEU A 77 17.51 -8.54 13.82
C LEU A 77 17.21 -8.77 15.31
N GLN A 78 16.28 -7.99 15.85
CA GLN A 78 15.78 -8.19 17.22
C GLN A 78 15.04 -9.53 17.33
N ASP A 79 15.08 -10.19 18.49
CA ASP A 79 14.51 -11.53 18.69
C ASP A 79 13.01 -11.62 18.40
N ASP A 80 12.28 -10.52 18.54
CA ASP A 80 10.85 -10.41 18.28
C ASP A 80 10.48 -10.16 16.80
N VAL A 81 11.48 -10.06 15.90
CA VAL A 81 11.25 -10.03 14.45
C VAL A 81 10.89 -11.43 13.96
N ASP A 82 9.59 -11.65 13.74
CA ASP A 82 9.02 -12.82 13.06
C ASP A 82 9.24 -12.69 11.54
N LEU A 83 9.86 -13.68 10.88
CA LEU A 83 10.14 -13.68 9.43
C LEU A 83 9.12 -14.55 8.68
N LEU A 84 8.80 -14.16 7.44
CA LEU A 84 7.81 -14.83 6.61
C LEU A 84 8.31 -16.20 6.12
N SER A 85 7.66 -17.27 6.59
CA SER A 85 7.88 -18.62 6.08
C SER A 85 7.06 -18.91 4.82
N LEU A 86 7.70 -19.01 3.65
CA LEU A 86 7.03 -19.41 2.41
C LEU A 86 6.27 -20.74 2.54
N GLN A 87 6.87 -21.71 3.24
CA GLN A 87 6.23 -23.01 3.49
C GLN A 87 5.07 -22.87 4.47
N GLY A 88 5.25 -22.13 5.57
CA GLY A 88 4.19 -21.89 6.56
C GLY A 88 2.98 -21.15 5.98
N VAL A 89 3.19 -20.20 5.05
CA VAL A 89 2.09 -19.58 4.31
C VAL A 89 1.33 -20.63 3.49
N ARG A 90 2.03 -21.48 2.72
CA ARG A 90 1.41 -22.54 1.90
C ARG A 90 0.61 -23.54 2.74
N ASP A 91 1.16 -23.96 3.88
CA ASP A 91 0.52 -24.93 4.77
C ASP A 91 -0.74 -24.35 5.46
N ALA A 92 -0.79 -23.03 5.65
CA ALA A 92 -1.93 -22.31 6.22
C ALA A 92 -2.96 -21.79 5.18
N LEU A 93 -2.74 -22.02 3.87
CA LEU A 93 -3.75 -21.66 2.86
C LEU A 93 -4.95 -22.60 2.89
N GLY A 94 -6.14 -22.02 2.95
CA GLY A 94 -7.40 -22.73 2.77
C GLY A 94 -7.54 -23.25 1.34
N ALA A 95 -8.32 -24.32 1.16
CA ALA A 95 -8.40 -25.05 -0.12
C ALA A 95 -8.74 -24.19 -1.34
N GLU A 96 -9.57 -23.16 -1.21
CA GLU A 96 -9.90 -22.24 -2.31
C GLU A 96 -8.72 -21.36 -2.72
N ALA A 97 -7.95 -20.85 -1.75
CA ALA A 97 -6.75 -20.05 -2.02
C ALA A 97 -5.61 -20.92 -2.56
N ALA A 98 -5.38 -22.08 -1.97
CA ALA A 98 -4.38 -23.04 -2.44
C ALA A 98 -4.64 -23.52 -3.88
N ALA A 99 -5.91 -23.72 -4.27
CA ALA A 99 -6.29 -24.09 -5.64
C ALA A 99 -6.28 -22.91 -6.64
N TRP A 100 -6.34 -21.66 -6.16
CA TRP A 100 -6.24 -20.45 -6.98
C TRP A 100 -4.79 -20.00 -7.20
N LEU A 101 -3.92 -20.28 -6.23
CA LEU A 101 -2.52 -19.88 -6.23
C LEU A 101 -1.74 -20.55 -7.39
N SER A 102 -1.13 -19.74 -8.26
CA SER A 102 -0.20 -20.22 -9.28
C SER A 102 1.27 -19.96 -8.92
N ASP A 103 1.55 -18.93 -8.14
CA ASP A 103 2.90 -18.58 -7.66
C ASP A 103 2.82 -17.89 -6.30
N LEU A 104 3.79 -18.17 -5.42
CA LEU A 104 3.98 -17.49 -4.14
C LEU A 104 5.47 -17.23 -3.94
N ASP A 105 5.81 -15.94 -3.88
CA ASP A 105 7.17 -15.43 -3.76
C ASP A 105 7.30 -14.57 -2.49
N VAL A 106 8.30 -14.89 -1.67
CA VAL A 106 8.65 -14.20 -0.43
C VAL A 106 10.08 -13.67 -0.59
N ARG A 107 10.22 -12.35 -0.67
CA ARG A 107 11.52 -11.69 -0.90
C ARG A 107 12.07 -11.12 0.40
N ALA A 108 13.38 -11.26 0.63
CA ALA A 108 14.03 -10.55 1.74
C ALA A 108 13.85 -9.04 1.62
N HIS A 109 13.90 -8.51 0.39
CA HIS A 109 13.73 -7.09 0.11
C HIS A 109 13.18 -6.89 -1.31
N ILE A 110 12.52 -5.75 -1.53
CA ILE A 110 12.07 -5.32 -2.86
C ILE A 110 11.87 -3.80 -2.88
N ALA A 111 11.85 -3.16 -4.06
CA ALA A 111 11.42 -1.76 -4.16
C ALA A 111 9.92 -1.63 -3.82
N SER A 112 9.06 -2.28 -4.60
CA SER A 112 7.65 -2.47 -4.22
C SER A 112 7.06 -3.73 -4.83
N THR A 113 6.33 -4.51 -4.03
CA THR A 113 5.61 -5.71 -4.47
C THR A 113 4.61 -5.39 -5.57
N ASN A 114 3.94 -4.24 -5.49
CA ASN A 114 2.99 -3.78 -6.52
C ASN A 114 3.72 -3.48 -7.84
N THR A 115 4.79 -2.69 -7.78
CA THR A 115 5.58 -2.34 -8.98
C THR A 115 6.12 -3.59 -9.67
N THR A 116 6.69 -4.53 -8.92
CA THR A 116 7.25 -5.75 -9.50
C THR A 116 6.18 -6.66 -10.12
N LEU A 117 4.98 -6.78 -9.54
CA LEU A 117 3.89 -7.51 -10.22
C LEU A 117 3.38 -6.79 -11.48
N LEU A 118 3.30 -5.46 -11.49
CA LEU A 118 2.96 -4.70 -12.70
C LEU A 118 4.02 -4.90 -13.80
N GLU A 119 5.30 -4.93 -13.45
CA GLU A 119 6.40 -5.21 -14.38
C GLU A 119 6.36 -6.65 -14.91
N ARG A 120 6.12 -7.65 -14.05
CA ARG A 120 5.92 -9.05 -14.47
C ARG A 120 4.76 -9.18 -15.45
N ALA A 121 3.66 -8.46 -15.21
CA ALA A 121 2.47 -8.48 -16.07
C ALA A 121 2.69 -8.02 -17.53
N SER A 122 3.81 -7.33 -17.83
CA SER A 122 4.22 -7.02 -19.20
C SER A 122 4.78 -8.22 -19.98
N ARG A 123 5.09 -9.32 -19.30
CA ARG A 123 5.81 -10.50 -19.84
C ARG A 123 5.01 -11.79 -19.66
N GLU A 124 4.25 -11.90 -18.58
CA GLU A 124 3.53 -13.12 -18.18
C GLU A 124 2.17 -12.82 -17.52
N ARG A 125 1.34 -13.85 -17.41
CA ARG A 125 0.01 -13.76 -16.77
C ARG A 125 0.15 -13.85 -15.25
N ILE A 126 -0.04 -12.74 -14.55
CA ILE A 126 0.12 -12.66 -13.09
C ILE A 126 -1.09 -13.12 -12.25
N ALA A 127 -2.21 -13.50 -12.88
CA ALA A 127 -3.40 -13.89 -12.12
C ALA A 127 -3.17 -15.19 -11.32
N GLY A 128 -3.29 -15.15 -9.99
CA GLY A 128 -2.90 -16.25 -9.11
C GLY A 128 -1.49 -16.12 -8.50
N CYS A 129 -0.73 -15.08 -8.86
CA CYS A 129 0.54 -14.76 -8.21
C CYS A 129 0.31 -13.99 -6.91
N VAL A 130 1.05 -14.36 -5.86
CA VAL A 130 1.18 -13.62 -4.60
C VAL A 130 2.65 -13.27 -4.39
N LEU A 131 2.96 -11.99 -4.23
CA LEU A 131 4.32 -11.50 -3.98
C LEU A 131 4.33 -10.69 -2.68
N THR A 132 5.22 -11.05 -1.76
CA THR A 132 5.43 -10.34 -0.49
C THR A 132 6.92 -10.13 -0.22
N ALA A 133 7.25 -9.24 0.72
CA ALA A 133 8.63 -8.99 1.13
C ALA A 133 8.76 -8.60 2.61
N GLU A 134 9.95 -8.83 3.20
CA GLU A 134 10.25 -8.38 4.57
C GLU A 134 10.42 -6.86 4.67
N VAL A 135 10.94 -6.23 3.62
CA VAL A 135 11.08 -4.78 3.51
C VAL A 135 10.69 -4.30 2.10
N GLN A 136 10.01 -3.15 2.02
CA GLN A 136 9.87 -2.39 0.78
C GLN A 136 10.71 -1.12 0.87
N THR A 137 11.69 -0.94 -0.02
CA THR A 137 12.55 0.27 -0.06
C THR A 137 11.90 1.44 -0.79
N GLY A 138 10.87 1.18 -1.60
CA GLY A 138 10.10 2.15 -2.39
C GLY A 138 8.60 1.87 -2.33
N GLY A 139 8.08 1.45 -1.16
CA GLY A 139 6.67 1.11 -0.97
C GLY A 139 5.74 2.27 -1.33
N ARG A 140 4.66 1.98 -2.09
CA ARG A 140 3.76 3.00 -2.65
C ARG A 140 2.38 2.96 -2.02
N GLY A 141 1.84 4.14 -1.72
CA GLY A 141 0.43 4.39 -1.43
C GLY A 141 -0.25 5.19 -2.55
N ARG A 142 -1.53 5.54 -2.34
CA ARG A 142 -2.29 6.38 -3.28
C ARG A 142 -1.71 7.80 -3.35
N ARG A 143 -1.88 8.46 -4.51
CA ARG A 143 -1.49 9.86 -4.75
C ARG A 143 0.01 10.15 -4.52
N GLY A 144 0.88 9.16 -4.74
CA GLY A 144 2.33 9.33 -4.61
C GLY A 144 2.87 9.30 -3.18
N ARG A 145 2.02 9.09 -2.16
CA ARG A 145 2.48 8.92 -0.77
C ARG A 145 3.29 7.63 -0.63
N GLN A 146 4.32 7.64 0.22
CA GLN A 146 5.11 6.45 0.53
C GLN A 146 4.34 5.52 1.48
N TRP A 147 4.54 4.21 1.35
CA TRP A 147 4.14 3.22 2.35
C TRP A 147 5.40 2.70 3.06
N LEU A 148 5.57 3.06 4.33
CA LEU A 148 6.71 2.60 5.13
C LEU A 148 6.50 1.13 5.53
N SER A 149 7.52 0.30 5.27
CA SER A 149 7.48 -1.14 5.54
C SER A 149 8.82 -1.57 6.16
N PRO A 150 9.00 -1.40 7.49
CA PRO A 150 10.26 -1.74 8.17
C PRO A 150 10.52 -3.25 8.13
N PHE A 151 11.79 -3.63 8.18
CA PHE A 151 12.23 -5.01 7.93
C PHE A 151 11.60 -5.97 8.94
N GLY A 152 10.77 -6.89 8.44
CA GLY A 152 10.13 -7.92 9.25
C GLY A 152 9.05 -7.42 10.23
N ARG A 153 8.61 -6.15 10.14
CA ARG A 153 7.65 -5.54 11.08
C ARG A 153 6.24 -5.37 10.52
N ASN A 154 6.07 -5.35 9.20
CA ASN A 154 4.80 -5.15 8.51
C ASN A 154 4.52 -6.29 7.51
N LEU A 155 3.29 -6.36 7.02
CA LEU A 155 2.97 -7.11 5.82
C LEU A 155 2.86 -6.14 4.64
N ALA A 156 3.63 -6.40 3.59
CA ALA A 156 3.44 -5.81 2.28
C ALA A 156 3.23 -6.97 1.30
N VAL A 157 2.01 -7.11 0.77
CA VAL A 157 1.64 -8.18 -0.15
C VAL A 157 0.91 -7.62 -1.36
N SER A 158 1.21 -8.17 -2.53
CA SER A 158 0.53 -7.89 -3.78
C SER A 158 0.01 -9.17 -4.40
N LEU A 159 -1.25 -9.15 -4.85
CA LEU A 159 -1.91 -10.27 -5.48
C LEU A 159 -2.32 -9.90 -6.91
N GLY A 160 -1.97 -10.73 -7.89
CA GLY A 160 -2.45 -10.57 -9.26
C GLY A 160 -3.83 -11.21 -9.42
N PHE A 161 -4.81 -10.42 -9.89
CA PHE A 161 -6.17 -10.90 -10.16
C PHE A 161 -6.61 -10.58 -11.59
N ALA A 162 -7.44 -11.45 -12.15
CA ALA A 162 -8.21 -11.23 -13.36
C ALA A 162 -9.70 -11.40 -13.05
N THR A 163 -10.56 -10.52 -13.56
CA THR A 163 -12.01 -10.55 -13.34
C THR A 163 -12.77 -10.34 -14.64
N GLY A 164 -13.91 -11.03 -14.79
CA GLY A 164 -14.86 -10.81 -15.88
C GLY A 164 -15.72 -9.55 -15.70
N ARG A 165 -15.55 -8.81 -14.59
CA ARG A 165 -16.31 -7.59 -14.26
C ARG A 165 -16.03 -6.45 -15.24
N PRO A 166 -17.04 -5.62 -15.55
CA PRO A 166 -16.83 -4.38 -16.31
C PRO A 166 -15.83 -3.45 -15.59
N LEU A 167 -15.01 -2.75 -16.37
CA LEU A 167 -14.03 -1.77 -15.85
C LEU A 167 -14.65 -0.74 -14.88
N ALA A 168 -15.91 -0.37 -15.11
CA ALA A 168 -16.66 0.56 -14.26
C ALA A 168 -16.93 0.03 -12.83
N GLU A 169 -16.97 -1.29 -12.61
CA GLU A 169 -17.17 -1.88 -11.27
C GLU A 169 -15.86 -2.01 -10.47
N ILE A 170 -14.70 -1.85 -11.11
CA ILE A 170 -13.38 -2.09 -10.51
C ILE A 170 -13.06 -1.08 -9.39
N GLY A 171 -13.67 0.11 -9.41
CA GLY A 171 -13.58 1.08 -8.32
C GLY A 171 -14.01 0.50 -6.97
N ALA A 172 -15.02 -0.39 -6.96
CA ALA A 172 -15.48 -1.06 -5.75
C ALA A 172 -14.54 -2.17 -5.24
N LEU A 173 -13.58 -2.65 -6.04
CA LEU A 173 -12.69 -3.74 -5.64
C LEU A 173 -11.87 -3.40 -4.38
N SER A 174 -11.47 -2.14 -4.23
CA SER A 174 -10.81 -1.64 -3.01
C SER A 174 -11.68 -1.81 -1.76
N LEU A 175 -13.01 -1.67 -1.89
CA LEU A 175 -13.97 -1.85 -0.80
C LEU A 175 -14.18 -3.34 -0.48
N VAL A 176 -14.23 -4.20 -1.51
CA VAL A 176 -14.28 -5.66 -1.36
C VAL A 176 -13.05 -6.18 -0.62
N VAL A 177 -11.86 -5.76 -1.03
CA VAL A 177 -10.59 -6.10 -0.37
C VAL A 177 -10.57 -5.55 1.07
N GLY A 178 -11.17 -4.39 1.32
CA GLY A 178 -11.38 -3.85 2.67
C GLY A 178 -12.23 -4.77 3.55
N VAL A 179 -13.37 -5.26 3.05
CA VAL A 179 -14.20 -6.24 3.78
C VAL A 179 -13.43 -7.53 4.03
N ALA A 180 -12.77 -8.09 3.01
CA ALA A 180 -11.99 -9.32 3.12
C ALA A 180 -10.86 -9.20 4.16
N LEU A 181 -10.08 -8.11 4.10
CA LEU A 181 -9.03 -7.82 5.08
C LEU A 181 -9.59 -7.65 6.49
N ARG A 182 -10.72 -6.97 6.65
CA ARG A 182 -11.41 -6.87 7.95
C ARG A 182 -11.82 -8.25 8.47
N ARG A 183 -12.37 -9.14 7.64
CA ARG A 183 -12.73 -10.50 8.04
C ARG A 183 -11.51 -11.28 8.55
N ALA A 184 -10.39 -11.23 7.81
CA ALA A 184 -9.13 -11.87 8.23
C ALA A 184 -8.60 -11.33 9.57
N LEU A 185 -8.62 -10.01 9.77
CA LEU A 185 -8.16 -9.37 11.00
C LEU A 185 -9.05 -9.71 12.20
N VAL A 186 -10.37 -9.74 12.01
CA VAL A 186 -11.34 -10.12 13.05
C VAL A 186 -11.23 -11.61 13.39
N GLU A 187 -10.99 -12.48 12.40
CA GLU A 187 -10.74 -13.91 12.62
C GLU A 187 -9.42 -14.16 13.38
N ALA A 188 -8.39 -13.34 13.13
CA ALA A 188 -7.16 -13.33 13.91
C ALA A 188 -7.34 -12.79 15.35
N GLY A 189 -8.51 -12.25 15.70
CA GLY A 189 -8.87 -11.81 17.05
C GLY A 189 -8.99 -10.31 17.26
N LEU A 190 -8.84 -9.46 16.23
CA LEU A 190 -8.97 -8.01 16.39
C LEU A 190 -10.43 -7.57 16.58
N SER A 191 -10.60 -6.60 17.46
CA SER A 191 -11.84 -5.88 17.74
C SER A 191 -11.69 -4.41 17.36
N GLY A 192 -12.78 -3.69 17.09
CA GLY A 192 -12.70 -2.26 16.69
C GLY A 192 -12.17 -2.02 15.27
N VAL A 193 -12.13 -3.04 14.40
CA VAL A 193 -11.69 -2.90 13.00
C VAL A 193 -12.78 -2.22 12.15
N GLU A 194 -12.48 -1.01 11.69
CA GLU A 194 -13.37 -0.14 10.89
C GLU A 194 -12.85 0.04 9.46
N LEU A 195 -13.74 0.41 8.53
CA LEU A 195 -13.41 0.67 7.13
C LEU A 195 -13.55 2.17 6.81
N LYS A 196 -12.56 2.73 6.10
CA LYS A 196 -12.52 4.12 5.67
C LYS A 196 -12.46 4.19 4.14
N TRP A 197 -13.46 4.84 3.55
CA TRP A 197 -13.50 5.04 2.10
C TRP A 197 -12.31 5.88 1.62
N PRO A 198 -11.69 5.53 0.47
CA PRO A 198 -12.01 4.41 -0.41
C PRO A 198 -11.18 3.13 -0.17
N ASN A 199 -10.16 3.16 0.70
CA ASN A 199 -9.08 2.16 0.64
C ASN A 199 -8.31 1.92 1.96
N ASP A 200 -8.75 2.47 3.09
CA ASP A 200 -8.02 2.37 4.36
C ASP A 200 -8.81 1.49 5.35
N VAL A 201 -8.11 0.66 6.12
CA VAL A 201 -8.67 -0.06 7.27
C VAL A 201 -8.10 0.56 8.54
N LEU A 202 -8.96 0.74 9.54
CA LEU A 202 -8.63 1.41 10.78
C LEU A 202 -8.79 0.46 11.98
N LEU A 203 -8.04 0.72 13.03
CA LEU A 203 -8.23 0.18 14.38
C LEU A 203 -8.45 1.37 15.32
N ASP A 204 -9.60 1.41 15.99
CA ASP A 204 -9.97 2.51 16.90
C ASP A 204 -9.80 3.90 16.27
N GLY A 205 -10.21 4.05 15.01
CA GLY A 205 -10.07 5.28 14.22
C GLY A 205 -8.65 5.62 13.69
N ARG A 206 -7.60 4.88 14.07
CA ARG A 206 -6.22 5.06 13.58
C ARG A 206 -5.91 4.11 12.43
N LYS A 207 -4.95 4.43 11.56
CA LYS A 207 -4.72 3.61 10.35
C LYS A 207 -3.96 2.32 10.66
N LEU A 208 -4.60 1.18 10.40
CA LEU A 208 -4.03 -0.16 10.53
C LEU A 208 -3.53 -0.71 9.19
N ALA A 209 -4.26 -0.47 8.10
CA ALA A 209 -3.88 -0.96 6.77
C ALA A 209 -4.25 0.00 5.63
N GLY A 210 -3.58 -0.16 4.50
CA GLY A 210 -3.86 0.55 3.26
C GLY A 210 -3.94 -0.41 2.07
N ILE A 211 -4.93 -0.20 1.21
CA ILE A 211 -5.16 -0.97 -0.01
C ILE A 211 -4.83 -0.10 -1.23
N LEU A 212 -4.20 -0.69 -2.24
CA LEU A 212 -3.83 -0.05 -3.50
C LEU A 212 -4.15 -0.97 -4.69
N ILE A 213 -5.23 -0.66 -5.40
CA ILE A 213 -5.62 -1.35 -6.64
C ILE A 213 -4.96 -0.62 -7.82
N GLU A 214 -4.18 -1.33 -8.63
CA GLU A 214 -3.56 -0.81 -9.85
C GLU A 214 -3.97 -1.64 -11.07
N LEU A 215 -4.28 -0.97 -12.17
CA LEU A 215 -4.78 -1.60 -13.39
C LEU A 215 -3.63 -2.10 -14.27
N VAL A 216 -3.67 -3.38 -14.65
CA VAL A 216 -2.78 -3.98 -15.66
C VAL A 216 -3.44 -3.90 -17.04
N ARG A 217 -4.69 -4.36 -17.15
CA ARG A 217 -5.41 -4.48 -18.42
C ARG A 217 -6.85 -4.00 -18.28
N ALA A 218 -7.24 -3.02 -19.09
CA ALA A 218 -8.56 -2.41 -19.09
C ALA A 218 -9.63 -3.20 -19.88
N THR A 219 -9.22 -4.15 -20.72
CA THR A 219 -10.11 -5.01 -21.52
C THR A 219 -10.44 -6.31 -20.79
N SER A 220 -11.60 -6.90 -21.07
CA SER A 220 -12.04 -8.14 -20.39
C SER A 220 -11.18 -9.36 -20.79
N PRO A 221 -10.76 -10.23 -19.84
CA PRO A 221 -10.89 -10.07 -18.40
C PRO A 221 -9.99 -8.95 -17.89
N VAL A 222 -10.54 -8.06 -17.06
CA VAL A 222 -9.80 -6.94 -16.48
C VAL A 222 -8.75 -7.50 -15.52
N GLU A 223 -7.48 -7.12 -15.73
CA GLU A 223 -6.36 -7.57 -14.90
C GLU A 223 -5.91 -6.42 -13.98
N VAL A 224 -5.68 -6.74 -12.71
CA VAL A 224 -5.30 -5.79 -11.66
C VAL A 224 -4.24 -6.40 -10.73
N VAL A 225 -3.44 -5.52 -10.13
CA VAL A 225 -2.64 -5.83 -8.94
C VAL A 225 -3.35 -5.27 -7.71
N VAL A 226 -3.60 -6.12 -6.74
CA VAL A 226 -4.18 -5.78 -5.44
C VAL A 226 -3.06 -5.71 -4.41
N GLY A 227 -2.62 -4.50 -4.10
CA GLY A 227 -1.64 -4.22 -3.05
C GLY A 227 -2.31 -4.04 -1.68
N ILE A 228 -1.74 -4.66 -0.66
CA ILE A 228 -2.19 -4.56 0.74
C ILE A 228 -0.96 -4.34 1.62
N GLY A 229 -0.95 -3.23 2.35
CA GLY A 229 -0.01 -2.96 3.43
C GLY A 229 -0.73 -3.04 4.78
N VAL A 230 -0.24 -3.85 5.71
CA VAL A 230 -0.77 -3.98 7.09
C VAL A 230 0.34 -3.68 8.09
N ASN A 231 0.03 -2.80 9.04
CA ASN A 231 0.88 -2.50 10.19
C ASN A 231 0.75 -3.62 11.23
N VAL A 232 1.81 -4.41 11.45
CA VAL A 232 1.75 -5.56 12.37
C VAL A 232 2.38 -5.23 13.73
N GLY A 233 3.54 -4.58 13.74
CA GLY A 233 4.23 -4.13 14.95
C GLY A 233 5.32 -3.11 14.62
N CYS A 234 4.94 -1.97 14.04
CA CYS A 234 5.86 -0.98 13.47
C CYS A 234 5.80 0.42 14.10
N ALA A 235 4.79 0.75 14.93
CA ALA A 235 4.61 2.08 15.50
C ALA A 235 5.83 2.53 16.33
N GLY A 236 6.44 1.63 17.10
CA GLY A 236 7.69 1.91 17.83
C GLY A 236 8.92 2.13 16.94
N THR A 237 8.86 1.74 15.67
CA THR A 237 9.98 1.79 14.71
C THR A 237 9.88 2.97 13.75
N VAL A 238 8.66 3.30 13.27
CA VAL A 238 8.43 4.35 12.26
C VAL A 238 7.35 5.37 12.64
N GLY A 239 6.73 5.26 13.82
CA GLY A 239 5.64 6.17 14.22
C GLY A 239 6.02 7.65 14.21
N ALA A 240 7.29 8.00 14.46
CA ALA A 240 7.80 9.38 14.38
C ALA A 240 7.86 9.94 12.95
N ARG A 241 7.77 9.10 11.91
CA ARG A 241 7.92 9.45 10.48
C ARG A 241 6.60 9.36 9.71
N ILE A 242 5.47 9.36 10.41
CA ILE A 242 4.14 9.22 9.81
C ILE A 242 3.23 10.35 10.28
N ASP A 243 2.81 11.21 9.36
CA ASP A 243 2.01 12.43 9.60
C ASP A 243 0.59 12.20 10.13
N GLN A 244 0.22 10.96 10.45
CA GLN A 244 -1.12 10.59 10.86
C GLN A 244 -1.12 9.43 11.87
N PRO A 245 -2.07 9.38 12.81
CA PRO A 245 -2.19 8.27 13.75
C PRO A 245 -2.28 6.91 13.05
N VAL A 246 -1.36 6.02 13.40
CA VAL A 246 -1.33 4.61 13.00
C VAL A 246 -1.71 3.70 14.16
N ALA A 247 -2.09 2.49 13.82
CA ALA A 247 -2.25 1.38 14.73
C ALA A 247 -1.55 0.13 14.20
N ASP A 248 -1.17 -0.77 15.10
CA ASP A 248 -0.60 -2.09 14.81
C ASP A 248 -1.52 -3.24 15.25
N VAL A 249 -1.42 -4.39 14.57
CA VAL A 249 -2.03 -5.65 15.03
C VAL A 249 -1.55 -6.04 16.43
N ALA A 250 -0.27 -5.82 16.75
CA ALA A 250 0.35 -6.15 18.02
C ALA A 250 -0.17 -5.33 19.23
N GLU A 251 -1.04 -4.34 19.02
CA GLU A 251 -1.72 -3.63 20.11
C GLU A 251 -2.85 -4.45 20.76
N GLN A 252 -3.42 -5.40 20.03
CA GLN A 252 -4.49 -6.29 20.53
C GLN A 252 -4.08 -7.76 20.57
N LEU A 253 -3.07 -8.18 19.80
CA LEU A 253 -2.53 -9.55 19.81
C LEU A 253 -1.11 -9.57 20.36
N GLU A 254 -0.83 -10.46 21.32
CA GLU A 254 0.54 -10.68 21.77
C GLU A 254 1.32 -11.50 20.74
N ARG A 255 2.43 -10.95 20.22
CA ARG A 255 3.35 -11.60 19.26
C ARG A 255 2.63 -12.26 18.05
N PRO A 256 1.85 -11.50 17.26
CA PRO A 256 1.09 -12.05 16.15
C PRO A 256 2.00 -12.60 15.05
N SER A 257 1.74 -13.83 14.58
CA SER A 257 2.50 -14.40 13.46
C SER A 257 2.18 -13.68 12.15
N ARG A 258 3.21 -13.11 11.52
CA ARG A 258 3.12 -12.50 10.18
C ARG A 258 2.81 -13.55 9.12
N THR A 259 3.30 -14.79 9.28
CA THR A 259 2.99 -15.90 8.39
C THR A 259 1.52 -16.31 8.44
N GLU A 260 0.95 -16.49 9.63
CA GLU A 260 -0.46 -16.88 9.77
C GLU A 260 -1.40 -15.76 9.32
N LEU A 261 -1.10 -14.51 9.69
CA LEU A 261 -1.84 -13.33 9.21
C LEU A 261 -1.82 -13.22 7.70
N LEU A 262 -0.67 -13.41 7.06
CA LEU A 262 -0.55 -13.36 5.60
C LEU A 262 -1.41 -14.44 4.93
N ALA A 263 -1.36 -15.68 5.44
CA ALA A 263 -2.20 -16.77 4.93
C ALA A 263 -3.70 -16.46 5.10
N GLY A 264 -4.11 -15.99 6.28
CA GLY A 264 -5.50 -15.56 6.54
C GLY A 264 -5.97 -14.44 5.62
N ILE A 265 -5.13 -13.42 5.39
CA ILE A 265 -5.40 -12.33 4.45
C ILE A 265 -5.56 -12.86 3.03
N VAL A 266 -4.65 -13.72 2.56
CA VAL A 266 -4.75 -14.33 1.21
C VAL A 266 -6.03 -15.16 1.09
N ASN A 267 -6.36 -15.98 2.10
CA ASN A 267 -7.59 -16.78 2.14
C ASN A 267 -8.86 -15.92 1.94
N HIS A 268 -9.02 -14.87 2.76
CA HIS A 268 -10.19 -13.99 2.68
C HIS A 268 -10.21 -13.12 1.41
N VAL A 269 -9.06 -12.61 0.96
CA VAL A 269 -8.98 -11.76 -0.24
C VAL A 269 -9.28 -12.56 -1.50
N VAL A 270 -8.79 -13.79 -1.62
CA VAL A 270 -9.10 -14.67 -2.76
C VAL A 270 -10.61 -15.00 -2.78
N ALA A 271 -11.19 -15.40 -1.64
CA ALA A 271 -12.62 -15.66 -1.55
C ALA A 271 -13.46 -14.40 -1.87
N GLY A 272 -13.06 -13.23 -1.34
CA GLY A 272 -13.70 -11.94 -1.60
C GLY A 272 -13.66 -11.53 -3.06
N CYS A 273 -12.50 -11.60 -3.71
CA CYS A 273 -12.36 -11.32 -5.14
C CYS A 273 -13.20 -12.27 -6.01
N ARG A 274 -13.27 -13.56 -5.67
CA ARG A 274 -14.06 -14.57 -6.39
C ARG A 274 -15.56 -14.46 -6.15
N GLU A 275 -15.98 -13.96 -4.99
CA GLU A 275 -17.37 -13.57 -4.76
C GLU A 275 -17.73 -12.26 -5.49
N PHE A 276 -16.82 -11.27 -5.53
CA PHE A 276 -17.01 -10.04 -6.31
C PHE A 276 -17.14 -10.33 -7.81
N ASP A 277 -16.31 -11.21 -8.38
CA ASP A 277 -16.44 -11.63 -9.78
C ASP A 277 -17.86 -12.15 -10.08
N ARG A 278 -18.39 -13.02 -9.21
CA ARG A 278 -19.74 -13.61 -9.35
C ARG A 278 -20.91 -12.66 -9.04
N ARG A 279 -20.81 -11.83 -8.00
CA ARG A 279 -21.95 -11.08 -7.41
C ARG A 279 -21.80 -9.55 -7.41
N GLY A 280 -20.62 -9.05 -7.75
CA GLY A 280 -20.27 -7.62 -7.69
C GLY A 280 -20.26 -7.09 -6.25
N PHE A 281 -20.07 -5.78 -6.10
CA PHE A 281 -20.02 -5.14 -4.78
C PHE A 281 -21.32 -5.27 -3.96
N SER A 282 -22.44 -5.59 -4.61
CA SER A 282 -23.75 -5.78 -3.96
C SER A 282 -23.73 -6.80 -2.81
N ALA A 283 -22.87 -7.83 -2.89
CA ALA A 283 -22.71 -8.83 -1.84
C ALA A 283 -21.99 -8.31 -0.58
N PHE A 284 -21.18 -7.26 -0.72
CA PHE A 284 -20.32 -6.71 0.34
C PHE A 284 -20.87 -5.41 0.94
N ARG A 285 -21.72 -4.69 0.21
CA ARG A 285 -22.18 -3.33 0.54
C ARG A 285 -22.69 -3.18 1.97
N ASN A 286 -23.54 -4.10 2.45
CA ASN A 286 -24.13 -3.99 3.79
C ASN A 286 -23.08 -4.19 4.91
N GLU A 287 -22.15 -5.12 4.73
CA GLU A 287 -21.06 -5.37 5.68
C GLU A 287 -20.07 -4.20 5.68
N TRP A 288 -19.77 -3.66 4.49
CA TRP A 288 -18.93 -2.48 4.36
C TRP A 288 -19.55 -1.25 5.04
N GLU A 289 -20.84 -0.98 4.80
CA GLU A 289 -21.57 0.14 5.42
C GLU A 289 -21.71 -0.01 6.94
N ALA A 290 -21.87 -1.24 7.44
CA ALA A 290 -21.91 -1.53 8.88
C ALA A 290 -20.56 -1.27 9.59
N ALA A 291 -19.44 -1.43 8.88
CA ALA A 291 -18.09 -1.16 9.38
C ALA A 291 -17.58 0.26 9.00
N HIS A 292 -18.38 1.09 8.34
CA HIS A 292 -17.90 2.34 7.76
C HIS A 292 -17.69 3.44 8.83
N ARG A 293 -16.42 3.85 9.01
CA ARG A 293 -15.96 4.83 10.01
C ARG A 293 -16.75 6.14 10.04
N HIS A 294 -17.23 6.58 8.87
CA HIS A 294 -17.89 7.87 8.69
C HIS A 294 -19.41 7.74 8.46
N GLN A 295 -20.00 6.56 8.61
CA GLN A 295 -21.42 6.35 8.32
C GLN A 295 -22.32 7.28 9.14
N GLY A 296 -23.16 8.06 8.46
CA GLY A 296 -24.06 9.04 9.09
C GLY A 296 -23.35 10.25 9.72
N ARG A 297 -22.05 10.45 9.48
CA ARG A 297 -21.27 11.55 10.08
C ARG A 297 -21.05 12.71 9.09
N PRO A 298 -20.86 13.94 9.60
CA PRO A 298 -20.32 15.05 8.81
C PRO A 298 -18.91 14.73 8.31
N VAL A 299 -18.69 14.96 7.01
CA VAL A 299 -17.44 14.70 6.31
C VAL A 299 -17.05 15.85 5.40
N VAL A 300 -15.76 15.91 5.06
CA VAL A 300 -15.25 16.67 3.92
C VAL A 300 -14.63 15.68 2.92
N VAL A 301 -15.06 15.76 1.66
CA VAL A 301 -14.47 15.03 0.54
C VAL A 301 -13.48 15.94 -0.18
N THR A 302 -12.22 15.55 -0.24
CA THR A 302 -11.16 16.28 -0.93
C THR A 302 -10.86 15.64 -2.28
N LEU A 303 -11.34 16.29 -3.35
CA LEU A 303 -11.07 15.93 -4.73
C LEU A 303 -9.64 16.33 -5.13
N PRO A 304 -8.96 15.53 -5.97
CA PRO A 304 -7.62 15.87 -6.43
C PRO A 304 -7.66 17.12 -7.32
N ALA A 305 -6.58 17.90 -7.29
CA ALA A 305 -6.36 19.00 -8.23
C ALA A 305 -6.31 18.48 -9.68
N ALA A 306 -6.90 19.21 -10.61
CA ALA A 306 -6.89 18.89 -12.04
C ALA A 306 -6.58 20.16 -12.85
N GLY A 307 -5.70 20.04 -13.85
CA GLY A 307 -5.41 21.13 -14.80
C GLY A 307 -4.88 22.44 -14.18
N GLY A 308 -4.19 22.36 -13.02
CA GLY A 308 -3.68 23.55 -12.32
C GLY A 308 -4.70 24.27 -11.43
N VAL A 309 -5.93 23.77 -11.33
CA VAL A 309 -6.94 24.26 -10.37
C VAL A 309 -6.75 23.57 -9.02
N ALA A 310 -6.83 24.34 -7.92
CA ALA A 310 -6.76 23.81 -6.56
C ALA A 310 -7.84 22.72 -6.32
N GLY A 311 -7.51 21.72 -5.50
CA GLY A 311 -8.42 20.61 -5.20
C GLY A 311 -9.71 21.10 -4.54
N GLN A 312 -10.86 20.68 -5.08
CA GLN A 312 -12.16 21.05 -4.52
C GLN A 312 -12.46 20.22 -3.27
N THR A 313 -12.82 20.90 -2.18
CA THR A 313 -13.41 20.28 -0.99
C THR A 313 -14.93 20.38 -1.05
N VAL A 314 -15.63 19.30 -0.67
CA VAL A 314 -17.09 19.28 -0.58
C VAL A 314 -17.49 18.74 0.79
N ALA A 315 -18.27 19.52 1.54
CA ALA A 315 -18.76 19.13 2.86
C ALA A 315 -20.21 18.59 2.78
N GLY A 316 -20.53 17.64 3.66
CA GLY A 316 -21.87 17.07 3.79
C GLY A 316 -21.90 15.88 4.75
N THR A 317 -22.97 15.09 4.73
CA THR A 317 -23.14 13.90 5.57
C THR A 317 -22.98 12.63 4.74
N ALA A 318 -22.11 11.69 5.17
CA ALA A 318 -21.89 10.44 4.44
C ALA A 318 -23.05 9.44 4.63
N LEU A 319 -23.72 9.08 3.53
CA LEU A 319 -24.92 8.21 3.50
C LEU A 319 -24.65 6.80 2.92
N GLY A 320 -23.42 6.31 3.11
CA GLY A 320 -22.96 5.01 2.59
C GLY A 320 -22.49 5.08 1.14
N ILE A 321 -22.47 3.93 0.47
CA ILE A 321 -21.85 3.70 -0.83
C ILE A 321 -22.90 3.34 -1.89
N ALA A 322 -22.66 3.71 -3.14
CA ALA A 322 -23.44 3.31 -4.31
C ALA A 322 -23.09 1.87 -4.77
N ARG A 323 -23.59 1.43 -5.93
CA ARG A 323 -23.35 0.05 -6.42
C ARG A 323 -21.98 -0.15 -7.07
N ASP A 324 -21.38 0.93 -7.56
CA ASP A 324 -20.08 1.04 -8.24
C ASP A 324 -18.90 1.30 -7.28
N GLY A 325 -19.17 1.50 -5.98
CA GLY A 325 -18.18 1.87 -4.97
C GLY A 325 -18.07 3.38 -4.70
N SER A 326 -18.88 4.21 -5.37
CA SER A 326 -18.89 5.67 -5.13
C SER A 326 -19.45 6.01 -3.75
N LEU A 327 -18.80 6.92 -3.02
CA LEU A 327 -19.31 7.42 -1.74
C LEU A 327 -20.47 8.38 -1.98
N LYS A 328 -21.59 8.17 -1.30
CA LYS A 328 -22.74 9.06 -1.31
C LYS A 328 -22.63 10.05 -0.16
N VAL A 329 -22.71 11.35 -0.47
CA VAL A 329 -22.72 12.42 0.52
C VAL A 329 -23.90 13.34 0.25
N GLU A 330 -24.70 13.61 1.27
CA GLU A 330 -25.73 14.64 1.24
C GLU A 330 -25.09 16.00 1.52
N THR A 331 -25.05 16.87 0.51
CA THR A 331 -24.50 18.23 0.60
C THR A 331 -25.63 19.25 0.64
N VAL A 332 -25.28 20.53 0.79
CA VAL A 332 -26.25 21.65 0.70
C VAL A 332 -26.96 21.73 -0.65
N ASP A 333 -26.41 21.10 -1.69
CA ASP A 333 -26.96 21.05 -3.05
C ASP A 333 -27.76 19.75 -3.32
N GLY A 334 -27.91 18.88 -2.30
CA GLY A 334 -28.54 17.57 -2.40
C GLY A 334 -27.54 16.40 -2.41
N LEU A 335 -28.02 15.22 -2.82
CA LEU A 335 -27.22 14.00 -2.83
C LEU A 335 -26.18 14.03 -3.97
N ARG A 336 -24.90 13.85 -3.62
CA ARG A 336 -23.79 13.74 -4.57
C ARG A 336 -23.03 12.43 -4.37
N GLU A 337 -22.57 11.85 -5.48
CA GLU A 337 -21.77 10.62 -5.49
C GLU A 337 -20.32 10.93 -5.90
N PHE A 338 -19.36 10.28 -5.25
CA PHE A 338 -17.92 10.51 -5.42
C PHE A 338 -17.22 9.19 -5.74
N ASN A 339 -16.67 9.07 -6.95
CA ASN A 339 -15.94 7.87 -7.41
C ASN A 339 -14.43 7.88 -7.05
N GLY A 340 -13.91 8.99 -6.53
CA GLY A 340 -12.52 9.15 -6.15
C GLY A 340 -12.32 10.38 -5.27
N GLY A 341 -11.39 10.29 -4.33
CA GLY A 341 -11.18 11.33 -3.33
C GLY A 341 -10.34 10.86 -2.14
N GLU A 342 -10.26 11.73 -1.15
CA GLU A 342 -9.96 11.42 0.25
C GLU A 342 -11.07 11.99 1.13
N VAL A 343 -11.31 11.37 2.28
CA VAL A 343 -12.41 11.73 3.18
C VAL A 343 -11.88 11.83 4.61
N SER A 344 -12.21 12.94 5.25
CA SER A 344 -11.99 13.20 6.67
C SER A 344 -13.31 13.53 7.35
N VAL A 345 -13.36 13.34 8.67
CA VAL A 345 -14.40 13.93 9.50
C VAL A 345 -14.26 15.46 9.44
N ARG A 346 -15.39 16.16 9.55
CA ARG A 346 -15.40 17.60 9.85
C ARG A 346 -15.47 17.77 11.37
N GLU A 347 -14.40 18.33 11.95
CA GLU A 347 -14.41 18.87 13.32
C GLU A 347 -15.28 20.13 13.40
#